data_AF-A0AAV3SGU2-F1
#
_entry.id   AF-A0AAV3SGU2-F1
#
_cell.length_a   1.000
_cell.length_b   1.000
_cell.length_c   1.000
_cell.angle_alpha   90.00
_cell.angle_beta   90.00
_cell.angle_gamma   90.00
#
_symmetry.space_group_name_H-M   'P 1'
#
loop_
_entity.id
_entity.type
_entity.pdbx_description
1 polymer ?
#
loop_
_entity_poly.entity_id
_entity_poly.type
_entity_poly.pdbx_seq_one_letter_code
_entity_poly.pdbx_strand_id
1 'polypeptide(L)'
;MTTDNWQEPEMMAELAHGQLVRDRESDDDSQMIVLKIRDISARAYHIDAIDQTVAEANPEYPPHEPVVDVVFVADIEDAVGINWEADDILRMDADDQLERADIQRYAYPISRLAEITNDDMNAASSR
;
A
#
# COMPACT_ATOMS: atom_id res chain seq x y z
N MET A 1 -36.95 -11.94 23.49
CA MET A 1 -37.03 -10.83 22.52
C MET A 1 -35.61 -10.39 22.28
N THR A 2 -35.18 -10.53 21.04
CA THR A 2 -33.80 -10.53 20.55
C THR A 2 -33.17 -9.15 20.75
N THR A 3 -32.11 -9.07 21.54
CA THR A 3 -31.20 -7.92 21.49
C THR A 3 -30.41 -8.05 20.19
N ASP A 4 -30.70 -7.13 19.29
CA ASP A 4 -30.12 -7.02 17.97
C ASP A 4 -28.61 -6.80 18.10
N ASN A 5 -27.87 -7.85 17.74
CA ASN A 5 -26.42 -7.92 17.79
C ASN A 5 -25.92 -7.22 16.52
N TRP A 6 -25.97 -5.88 16.51
CA TRP A 6 -25.35 -5.09 15.47
C TRP A 6 -23.83 -5.24 15.63
N GLN A 7 -23.27 -6.26 15.00
CA GLN A 7 -21.85 -6.26 14.65
C GLN A 7 -21.66 -5.05 13.74
N GLU A 8 -21.02 -4.01 14.27
CA GLU A 8 -20.48 -2.92 13.46
C GLU A 8 -19.79 -3.58 12.26
N PRO A 9 -20.13 -3.20 11.01
CA PRO A 9 -19.42 -3.73 9.86
C PRO A 9 -17.95 -3.46 10.14
N GLU A 10 -17.14 -4.52 10.16
CA GLU A 10 -15.69 -4.40 10.23
C GLU A 10 -15.32 -3.27 9.29
N MET A 11 -14.93 -2.13 9.86
CA MET A 11 -14.50 -0.98 9.09
C MET A 11 -13.34 -1.50 8.28
N MET A 12 -13.59 -1.86 7.01
CA MET A 12 -12.52 -2.00 6.05
C MET A 12 -11.82 -0.65 6.12
N ALA A 13 -10.63 -0.61 6.72
CA ALA A 13 -9.85 0.60 6.79
C ALA A 13 -9.73 1.11 5.35
N GLU A 14 -10.45 2.20 5.04
CA GLU A 14 -10.35 2.83 3.74
C GLU A 14 -8.97 3.45 3.72
N LEU A 15 -8.04 2.78 3.03
CA LEU A 15 -6.73 3.34 2.80
C LEU A 15 -6.90 4.70 2.09
N ALA A 16 -6.01 5.64 2.38
CA ALA A 16 -5.99 6.97 1.78
C ALA A 16 -4.69 7.21 1.01
N HIS A 17 -4.72 8.11 0.02
CA HIS A 17 -3.50 8.54 -0.68
C HIS A 17 -2.55 9.23 0.32
N GLY A 18 -1.26 8.92 0.23
CA GLY A 18 -0.22 9.39 1.15
C GLY A 18 -0.16 8.63 2.46
N GLN A 19 -1.06 7.67 2.71
CA GLN A 19 -1.04 6.88 3.94
C GLN A 19 0.14 5.90 3.97
N LEU A 20 0.74 5.74 5.15
CA LEU A 20 1.74 4.72 5.42
C LEU A 20 1.06 3.37 5.71
N VAL A 21 1.54 2.34 5.03
CA VAL A 21 1.09 0.95 5.15
C VAL A 21 2.29 0.01 5.19
N ARG A 22 2.06 -1.22 5.62
CA ARG A 22 3.02 -2.33 5.51
C ARG A 22 2.43 -3.48 4.71
N ASP A 23 3.30 -4.29 4.16
CA ASP A 23 2.94 -5.54 3.50
C ASP A 23 2.72 -6.60 4.59
N ARG A 24 1.57 -7.26 4.60
CA ARG A 24 1.28 -8.35 5.56
C ARG A 24 2.15 -9.58 5.35
N GLU A 25 2.76 -9.73 4.17
CA GLU A 25 3.63 -10.87 3.85
C GLU A 25 5.12 -10.57 3.96
N SER A 26 5.50 -9.31 4.20
CA SER A 26 6.91 -8.98 4.41
C SER A 26 7.30 -9.33 5.84
N ASP A 27 8.31 -10.17 5.99
CA ASP A 27 8.93 -10.47 7.29
C ASP A 27 9.69 -9.26 7.87
N ASP A 28 10.04 -8.32 6.99
CA ASP A 28 10.60 -7.03 7.35
C ASP A 28 9.41 -6.06 7.55
N ASP A 29 9.44 -5.21 8.59
CA ASP A 29 8.46 -4.13 8.82
C ASP A 29 8.59 -3.01 7.75
N SER A 30 8.64 -3.39 6.48
CA SER A 30 8.84 -2.56 5.30
C SER A 30 7.65 -1.63 5.13
N GLN A 31 7.92 -0.35 5.28
CA GLN A 31 6.92 0.70 5.17
C GLN A 31 6.77 1.11 3.70
N MET A 32 5.54 1.41 3.32
CA MET A 32 5.17 1.86 1.98
C MET A 32 4.19 3.02 2.06
N ILE A 33 4.16 3.85 1.03
CA ILE A 33 3.19 4.94 0.87
C ILE A 33 2.17 4.56 -0.19
N VAL A 34 0.89 4.73 0.12
CA VAL A 34 -0.20 4.58 -0.85
C VAL A 34 -0.17 5.73 -1.84
N LEU A 35 0.14 5.45 -3.10
CA LEU A 35 0.07 6.45 -4.18
C LEU A 35 -1.35 6.59 -4.70
N LYS A 36 -2.00 5.46 -4.96
CA LYS A 36 -3.29 5.43 -5.66
C LYS A 36 -4.08 4.18 -5.31
N ILE A 37 -5.39 4.35 -5.21
CA ILE A 37 -6.35 3.26 -5.07
C ILE A 37 -7.13 3.20 -6.39
N ARG A 38 -7.18 2.02 -6.99
CA ARG A 38 -7.79 1.79 -8.29
C ARG A 38 -9.04 0.93 -8.11
N ASP A 39 -10.16 1.40 -8.67
CA ASP A 39 -11.42 0.64 -8.77
C ASP A 39 -11.35 -0.59 -9.72
N ILE A 40 -10.17 -0.90 -10.26
CA ILE A 40 -9.94 -2.09 -11.07
C ILE A 40 -9.58 -3.27 -10.16
N SER A 41 -10.21 -4.41 -10.40
CA SER A 41 -9.95 -5.63 -9.62
C SER A 41 -8.55 -6.19 -9.87
N ALA A 42 -7.96 -6.85 -8.88
CA ALA A 42 -6.65 -7.52 -8.98
C ALA A 42 -6.51 -8.48 -10.17
N ARG A 43 -7.58 -9.21 -10.53
CA ARG A 43 -7.61 -10.10 -11.72
C ARG A 43 -7.60 -9.38 -13.07
N ALA A 44 -7.89 -8.07 -13.08
CA ALA A 44 -8.02 -7.27 -14.29
C ALA A 44 -6.87 -6.27 -14.45
N TYR A 45 -6.06 -6.07 -13.41
CA TYR A 45 -4.89 -5.20 -13.46
C TYR A 45 -3.65 -5.99 -13.83
N HIS A 46 -3.06 -5.68 -14.97
CA HIS A 46 -1.84 -6.31 -15.48
C HIS A 46 -0.59 -5.54 -15.01
N ILE A 47 0.42 -6.28 -14.55
CA ILE A 47 1.73 -5.76 -14.17
C ILE A 47 2.70 -6.09 -15.30
N ASP A 48 2.94 -5.11 -16.17
CA ASP A 48 3.76 -5.29 -17.37
C ASP A 48 5.20 -5.77 -17.07
N ALA A 49 5.75 -5.38 -15.92
CA ALA A 49 7.11 -5.74 -15.52
C ALA A 49 7.32 -7.26 -15.30
N ILE A 50 6.27 -7.99 -14.94
CA ILE A 50 6.33 -9.44 -14.64
C ILE A 50 5.36 -10.27 -15.49
N ASP A 51 4.68 -9.64 -16.45
CA ASP A 51 3.70 -10.25 -17.37
C ASP A 51 2.63 -11.09 -16.64
N GLN A 52 2.12 -10.57 -15.53
CA GLN A 52 1.10 -11.21 -14.68
C GLN A 52 0.10 -10.18 -14.19
N THR A 53 -1.11 -10.62 -13.88
CA THR A 53 -2.07 -9.80 -13.13
C THR A 53 -1.69 -9.69 -11.65
N VAL A 54 -2.21 -8.68 -10.95
CA VAL A 54 -2.03 -8.56 -9.49
C VAL A 54 -2.55 -9.81 -8.78
N ALA A 55 -3.65 -10.40 -9.23
CA ALA A 55 -4.18 -11.64 -8.66
C ALA A 55 -3.26 -12.85 -8.87
N GLU A 56 -2.59 -12.96 -10.02
CA GLU A 56 -1.64 -14.04 -10.29
C GLU A 56 -0.38 -13.92 -9.45
N ALA A 57 0.11 -12.68 -9.25
CA ALA A 57 1.25 -12.39 -8.39
C ALA A 57 0.92 -12.50 -6.88
N ASN A 58 -0.36 -12.42 -6.51
CA ASN A 58 -0.85 -12.46 -5.12
C ASN A 58 -1.96 -13.51 -4.96
N PRO A 59 -1.67 -14.81 -5.17
CA PRO A 59 -2.69 -15.85 -5.28
C PRO A 59 -3.43 -16.15 -3.96
N GLU A 60 -2.87 -15.74 -2.82
CA GLU A 60 -3.47 -15.93 -1.49
C GLU A 60 -4.55 -14.88 -1.17
N TYR A 61 -4.68 -13.85 -2.01
CA TYR A 61 -5.59 -12.73 -1.80
C TYR A 61 -6.79 -12.76 -2.76
N PRO A 62 -7.94 -12.18 -2.39
CA PRO A 62 -9.12 -12.26 -3.21
C PRO A 62 -8.95 -11.52 -4.56
N PRO A 63 -9.15 -12.20 -5.71
CA PRO A 63 -8.84 -11.66 -7.04
C PRO A 63 -9.78 -10.54 -7.50
N HIS A 64 -10.87 -10.32 -6.78
CA HIS A 64 -11.89 -9.32 -7.09
C HIS A 64 -11.67 -8.00 -6.35
N GLU A 65 -10.71 -7.95 -5.43
CA GLU A 65 -10.40 -6.76 -4.67
C GLU A 65 -9.80 -5.65 -5.52
N PRO A 66 -10.02 -4.38 -5.14
CA PRO A 66 -9.35 -3.25 -5.77
C PRO A 66 -7.83 -3.33 -5.58
N VAL A 67 -7.12 -2.71 -6.52
CA VAL A 67 -5.66 -2.62 -6.52
C VAL A 67 -5.20 -1.32 -5.89
N VAL A 68 -4.12 -1.39 -5.12
CA VAL A 68 -3.46 -0.23 -4.52
C VAL A 68 -2.04 -0.16 -5.08
N ASP A 69 -1.71 1.00 -5.66
CA ASP A 69 -0.33 1.31 -6.04
C ASP A 69 0.39 1.91 -4.85
N VAL A 70 1.59 1.43 -4.60
CA VAL A 70 2.44 1.86 -3.48
C VAL A 70 3.89 2.04 -3.92
N VAL A 71 4.67 2.71 -3.08
CA VAL A 71 6.14 2.82 -3.18
C VAL A 71 6.75 2.51 -1.83
N PHE A 72 7.92 1.87 -1.81
CA PHE A 72 8.62 1.58 -0.57
C PHE A 72 9.32 2.82 -0.03
N VAL A 73 9.25 3.01 1.28
CA VAL A 73 9.96 4.09 1.98
C VAL A 73 11.48 3.94 1.80
N ALA A 74 12.01 2.72 1.81
CA ALA A 74 13.43 2.48 1.60
C ALA A 74 13.91 3.00 0.22
N ASP A 75 13.13 2.77 -0.84
CA ASP A 75 13.47 3.26 -2.19
C ASP A 75 13.40 4.79 -2.27
N ILE A 76 12.41 5.39 -1.58
CA ILE A 76 12.31 6.84 -1.44
C ILE A 76 13.55 7.39 -0.74
N GLU A 77 13.91 6.83 0.42
CA GLU A 77 15.04 7.30 1.21
C GLU A 77 16.38 7.16 0.47
N ASP A 78 16.55 6.11 -0.31
CA ASP A 78 17.74 5.93 -1.16
C ASP A 78 17.82 7.00 -2.27
N ALA A 79 16.69 7.30 -2.91
CA ALA A 79 16.64 8.21 -4.04
C ALA A 79 16.61 9.71 -3.65
N VAL A 80 15.86 10.10 -2.61
CA VAL A 80 15.63 11.51 -2.24
C VAL A 80 16.17 11.88 -0.85
N GLY A 81 16.66 10.91 -0.07
CA GLY A 81 17.15 11.10 1.29
C GLY A 81 16.02 11.14 2.33
N ILE A 82 16.39 11.10 3.62
CA ILE A 82 15.46 10.89 4.76
C ILE A 82 14.52 12.05 5.12
N ASN A 83 14.63 13.21 4.48
CA ASN A 83 13.83 14.42 4.80
C ASN A 83 12.63 14.59 3.86
N TRP A 84 12.07 13.48 3.38
CA TRP A 84 10.93 13.48 2.48
C TRP A 84 9.61 13.63 3.27
N GLU A 85 8.58 14.15 2.61
CA GLU A 85 7.20 14.16 3.12
C GLU A 85 6.29 13.41 2.14
N ALA A 86 5.23 12.75 2.63
CA ALA A 86 4.33 11.97 1.77
C ALA A 86 3.73 12.83 0.64
N ASP A 87 3.37 14.09 0.92
CA ASP A 87 2.90 15.06 -0.08
C ASP A 87 3.92 15.32 -1.21
N ASP A 88 5.22 15.29 -0.90
CA ASP A 88 6.26 15.45 -1.93
C ASP A 88 6.31 14.23 -2.84
N ILE A 89 6.17 13.04 -2.28
CA ILE A 89 6.13 11.78 -3.04
C ILE A 89 4.89 11.71 -3.92
N LEU A 90 3.73 12.13 -3.41
CA LEU A 90 2.51 12.24 -4.21
C LEU A 90 2.65 13.26 -5.35
N ARG A 91 3.33 14.38 -5.11
CA ARG A 91 3.65 15.36 -6.16
C ARG A 91 4.60 14.78 -7.20
N MET A 92 5.63 14.05 -6.77
CA MET A 92 6.55 13.36 -7.67
C MET A 92 5.84 12.31 -8.53
N ASP A 93 4.86 11.59 -7.99
CA ASP A 93 4.03 10.65 -8.77
C ASP A 93 3.21 11.39 -9.83
N ALA A 94 2.54 12.48 -9.44
CA ALA A 94 1.71 13.28 -10.32
C ALA A 94 2.50 13.93 -11.48
N ASP A 95 3.78 14.23 -11.26
CA ASP A 95 4.69 14.84 -12.25
C ASP A 95 5.55 13.82 -13.02
N ASP A 96 5.27 12.52 -12.90
CA ASP A 96 6.04 11.41 -13.49
C ASP A 96 7.54 11.45 -13.11
N GLN A 97 7.85 11.89 -11.90
CA GLN A 97 9.23 12.02 -11.40
C GLN A 97 9.72 10.79 -10.65
N LEU A 98 8.82 9.94 -10.12
CA LEU A 98 9.23 8.70 -9.42
C LEU A 98 10.08 7.79 -10.31
N GLU A 99 9.64 7.56 -11.56
CA GLU A 99 10.40 6.74 -12.53
C GLU A 99 11.75 7.37 -12.86
N ARG A 100 11.83 8.71 -12.95
CA ARG A 100 13.10 9.42 -13.21
C ARG A 100 14.07 9.33 -12.04
N ALA A 101 13.55 9.15 -10.84
CA ALA A 101 14.31 8.96 -9.61
C ALA A 101 14.64 7.48 -9.35
N ASP A 102 14.32 6.58 -10.29
CA ASP A 102 14.49 5.11 -10.15
C ASP A 102 13.70 4.53 -8.97
N ILE A 103 12.62 5.21 -8.54
CA ILE A 103 11.71 4.73 -7.50
C ILE A 103 10.64 3.85 -8.14
N GLN A 104 10.64 2.57 -7.78
CA GLN A 104 9.73 1.59 -8.36
C GLN A 104 8.34 1.63 -7.70
N ARG A 105 7.30 1.54 -8.54
CA ARG A 105 5.91 1.38 -8.11
C ARG A 105 5.54 -0.09 -8.03
N TYR A 106 4.78 -0.44 -7.00
CA TYR A 106 4.27 -1.78 -6.77
C TYR A 106 2.75 -1.77 -6.69
N ALA A 107 2.11 -2.85 -7.08
CA ALA A 107 0.66 -2.97 -7.10
C ALA A 107 0.21 -4.21 -6.30
N TYR A 108 -0.65 -4.00 -5.30
CA TYR A 108 -1.13 -5.04 -4.40
C TYR A 108 -2.66 -5.05 -4.29
N PRO A 109 -3.28 -6.22 -3.98
CA PRO A 109 -4.65 -6.24 -3.49
C PRO A 109 -4.76 -5.44 -2.19
N ILE A 110 -5.84 -4.69 -2.01
CA ILE A 110 -6.02 -3.83 -0.83
C ILE A 110 -5.86 -4.60 0.49
N SER A 111 -6.34 -5.84 0.57
CA SER A 111 -6.27 -6.64 1.80
C SER A 111 -4.88 -7.20 2.12
N ARG A 112 -3.91 -7.11 1.20
CA ARG A 112 -2.50 -7.43 1.50
C ARG A 112 -1.84 -6.34 2.33
N LEU A 113 -2.37 -5.13 2.28
CA LEU A 113 -1.82 -4.00 3.00
C LEU A 113 -2.43 -3.89 4.40
N ALA A 114 -1.59 -3.59 5.38
CA ALA A 114 -2.02 -3.24 6.72
C ALA A 114 -1.66 -1.79 7.01
N GLU A 115 -2.58 -1.05 7.60
CA GLU A 115 -2.31 0.28 8.14
C GLU A 115 -1.22 0.19 9.21
N ILE A 116 -0.30 1.15 9.19
CA ILE A 116 0.63 1.37 10.31
C ILE A 116 -0.06 2.34 11.27
N THR A 117 -0.41 1.85 12.45
CA THR A 117 -1.05 2.67 13.48
C THR A 117 0.01 3.37 14.34
N ASN A 118 -0.40 4.40 15.09
CA ASN A 118 0.49 5.06 16.05
C ASN A 118 1.07 4.10 17.12
N ASP A 119 0.37 3.01 17.43
CA ASP A 119 0.88 1.97 18.33
C ASP A 119 2.05 1.20 17.69
N ASP A 120 1.99 0.90 16.39
CA ASP A 120 3.10 0.28 15.65
C ASP A 120 4.34 1.20 15.64
N MET A 121 4.14 2.51 15.46
CA MET A 121 5.25 3.50 15.47
C MET A 121 5.93 3.63 16.84
N ASN A 122 5.16 3.56 17.93
CA ASN A 122 5.71 3.61 19.29
C ASN A 122 6.46 2.33 19.68
N ALA A 123 6.01 1.18 19.18
CA ALA A 123 6.68 -0.10 19.40
C ALA A 123 8.04 -0.17 18.69
N ALA A 124 8.16 0.39 17.48
CA ALA A 124 9.42 0.48 16.73
C ALA A 124 10.42 1.45 17.39
N SER A 125 9.95 2.56 17.96
CA SER A 125 10.81 3.57 18.63
C SER A 125 11.32 3.14 20.02
N SER A 126 10.83 2.02 20.56
CA SER A 126 11.15 1.52 21.90
C SER A 126 12.14 0.34 21.89
N ARG A 127 12.65 -0.07 20.72
CA ARG A 127 13.67 -1.11 20.55
C ARG A 127 15.03 -0.50 20.24
#